data_AF-L8HC21-F1
#
_entry.id   AF-L8HC21-F1
#
_cell.length_a   1.000
_cell.length_b   1.000
_cell.length_c   1.000
_cell.angle_alpha   90.00
_cell.angle_beta   90.00
_cell.angle_gamma   90.00
#
_symmetry.space_group_name_H-M   'P 1'
#
loop_
_entity.id
_entity.type
_entity.pdbx_description
1 polymer ?
#
loop_
_entity_poly.entity_id
_entity_poly.type
_entity_poly.pdbx_seq_one_letter_code
_entity_poly.pdbx_strand_id
1 'polypeptide(L)' 'MNFDPETGVFQLTYILNLKVSQPTEIYLNEEYYYANGYVVSVVPSQIVQAKSPGKNLVWVYALPTATDGATITVTISPK' A
#
# COMPACT_ATOMS: atom_id res chain seq x y z
N MET A 1 6.69 8.75 -3.96
CA MET A 1 5.92 7.77 -4.77
C MET A 1 6.71 7.50 -6.03
N ASN A 2 6.86 6.23 -6.40
CA ASN A 2 7.51 5.77 -7.62
C ASN A 2 6.70 4.64 -8.25
N PHE A 3 6.64 4.60 -9.58
CA PHE A 3 6.01 3.52 -10.34
C PHE A 3 6.90 3.17 -11.52
N ASP A 4 7.21 1.89 -11.67
CA ASP A 4 7.95 1.36 -12.81
C ASP A 4 6.95 0.77 -13.83
N PRO A 5 6.79 1.40 -15.01
CA PRO A 5 5.84 0.93 -16.02
C PRO A 5 6.30 -0.33 -16.76
N GLU A 6 7.58 -0.70 -16.69
CA GLU A 6 8.08 -1.94 -17.32
C GLU A 6 7.79 -3.15 -16.44
N THR A 7 7.95 -3.01 -15.12
CA THR A 7 7.76 -4.11 -14.16
C THR A 7 6.42 -4.08 -13.45
N GLY A 8 5.67 -2.99 -13.52
CA GLY A 8 4.45 -2.79 -12.75
C GLY A 8 4.69 -2.61 -11.25
N VAL A 9 5.93 -2.41 -10.81
CA VAL A 9 6.23 -2.23 -9.38
C VAL A 9 5.88 -0.81 -8.94
N PHE A 10 5.02 -0.71 -7.93
CA PHE A 10 4.63 0.55 -7.29
C PHE A 10 5.23 0.65 -5.89
N GLN A 11 5.80 1.81 -5.55
CA GLN A 11 6.29 2.12 -4.21
C GLN A 11 5.79 3.47 -3.69
N LEU A 12 5.29 3.45 -2.46
CA LEU A 12 4.86 4.64 -1.73
C LEU A 12 5.52 4.66 -0.36
N THR A 13 6.27 5.72 -0.08
CA THR A 13 6.77 6.02 1.26
C THR A 13 6.07 7.27 1.79
N TYR A 14 5.57 7.20 3.02
CA TYR A 14 4.89 8.32 3.68
C TYR A 14 5.13 8.30 5.20
N ILE A 15 4.88 9.44 5.84
CA ILE A 15 4.89 9.58 7.30
C ILE A 15 3.47 9.36 7.80
N LEU A 16 3.30 8.42 8.72
CA LEU A 16 2.00 8.10 9.31
C LEU A 16 1.50 9.26 10.18
N ASN A 17 0.22 9.61 10.01
CA ASN A 17 -0.47 10.61 10.82
C ASN A 17 -1.72 9.98 11.45
N LEU A 18 -1.67 9.68 12.75
CA LEU A 18 -2.73 9.00 13.48
C LEU A 18 -3.94 9.90 13.77
N LYS A 19 -3.89 11.20 13.42
CA LYS A 19 -5.09 12.06 13.43
C LYS A 19 -6.03 11.74 12.26
N VAL A 20 -5.54 11.05 11.24
CA VAL A 20 -6.34 10.58 10.10
C VAL A 20 -6.92 9.22 10.44
N SER A 21 -8.26 9.12 10.49
CA SER A 21 -8.98 7.88 10.83
C SER A 21 -9.31 7.00 9.62
N GLN A 22 -9.20 7.55 8.40
CA GLN A 22 -9.44 6.83 7.15
C GLN A 22 -8.16 6.12 6.67
N PRO A 23 -8.27 4.99 5.95
CA PRO A 23 -7.10 4.34 5.37
C PRO A 23 -6.43 5.22 4.33
N THR A 24 -5.15 4.94 4.07
CA THR A 24 -4.54 5.37 2.81
C THR A 24 -5.13 4.54 1.68
N GLU A 25 -5.65 5.21 0.67
CA GLU A 25 -6.23 4.58 -0.52
C GLU A 25 -5.25 4.64 -1.70
N ILE A 26 -5.00 3.49 -2.31
CA ILE A 26 -4.11 3.34 -3.46
C ILE A 26 -4.90 2.70 -4.59
N TYR A 27 -5.05 3.44 -5.69
CA TYR A 27 -5.54 2.90 -6.94
C TYR A 27 -4.42 2.16 -7.67
N LEU A 28 -4.76 1.04 -8.30
CA LEU A 28 -3.88 0.27 -9.17
C LEU A 28 -4.67 -0.24 -10.37
N ASN A 29 -4.08 -0.19 -11.56
CA ASN A 29 -4.72 -0.75 -12.75
C ASN A 29 -4.45 -2.27 -12.81
N GLU A 30 -5.37 -3.06 -12.22
CA GLU A 30 -5.21 -4.51 -12.15
C GLU A 30 -5.20 -5.17 -13.54
N GLU A 31 -5.99 -4.64 -14.48
CA GLU A 31 -6.12 -5.23 -15.81
C GLU A 31 -4.82 -5.12 -16.62
N TYR A 32 -4.09 -4.01 -16.45
CA TYR A 32 -2.91 -3.74 -17.25
C TYR A 32 -1.62 -4.26 -16.61
N TYR A 33 -1.40 -3.99 -15.31
CA TYR A 33 -0.14 -4.29 -14.64
C TYR A 33 -0.19 -5.53 -13.74
N TYR A 34 -1.38 -5.99 -13.35
CA TYR A 34 -1.55 -7.03 -12.33
C TYR A 34 -2.57 -8.09 -12.76
N ALA A 35 -2.58 -8.46 -14.04
CA ALA A 35 -3.58 -9.37 -14.61
C ALA A 35 -3.61 -10.76 -13.92
N ASN A 36 -2.47 -11.20 -13.37
CA ASN A 36 -2.33 -12.44 -12.60
C ASN A 36 -2.43 -12.21 -11.08
N GLY A 37 -2.89 -11.04 -10.66
CA GLY A 37 -2.88 -10.56 -9.29
C GLY A 37 -1.58 -9.89 -8.89
N TYR A 38 -1.52 -9.47 -7.63
CA TYR A 38 -0.41 -8.72 -7.04
C TYR A 38 -0.14 -9.15 -5.61
N VAL A 39 1.03 -8.76 -5.11
CA VAL A 39 1.43 -8.86 -3.71
C VAL A 39 1.61 -7.45 -3.16
N VAL A 40 1.10 -7.21 -1.96
CA VAL A 40 1.36 -5.97 -1.21
C VAL A 40 2.27 -6.30 -0.05
N SER A 41 3.41 -5.61 0.03
CA SER A 41 4.29 -5.63 1.20
C SER A 41 4.31 -4.26 1.86
N VAL A 42 4.39 -4.25 3.18
CA VAL A 42 4.43 -3.03 3.98
C VAL A 42 5.57 -3.13 5.00
N VAL A 43 6.32 -2.05 5.14
CA VAL A 43 7.43 -1.93 6.09
C VAL A 43 7.24 -0.64 6.89
N PRO A 44 7.13 -0.70 8.23
CA PRO A 44 7.12 -1.88 9.08
C PRO A 44 5.76 -2.58 9.08
N SER A 45 5.73 -3.91 8.94
CA SER A 45 4.48 -4.69 8.87
C SER A 45 3.73 -4.81 10.20
N GLN A 46 4.38 -4.50 11.31
CA GLN A 46 3.77 -4.56 12.63
C GLN A 46 2.94 -3.31 12.99
N ILE A 47 2.98 -2.25 12.18
CA ILE A 47 2.25 -0.99 12.47
C ILE A 47 1.22 -0.61 11.42
N VAL A 48 1.26 -1.24 10.25
CA VAL A 48 0.26 -1.04 9.20
C VAL A 48 -0.16 -2.37 8.58
N GLN A 49 -1.38 -2.42 8.06
CA GLN A 49 -1.90 -3.58 7.34
C GLN A 49 -2.51 -3.14 6.00
N ALA A 50 -2.13 -3.82 4.93
CA ALA A 50 -2.75 -3.67 3.62
C ALA A 50 -3.94 -4.64 3.46
N LYS A 51 -4.99 -4.19 2.79
CA LYS A 51 -6.16 -4.98 2.37
C LYS A 51 -6.61 -4.58 0.97
N SER A 52 -7.18 -5.51 0.23
CA SER A 52 -7.75 -5.27 -1.10
C SER A 52 -9.27 -5.47 -1.04
N PRO A 53 -10.03 -4.42 -0.67
CA PRO A 53 -11.48 -4.53 -0.45
C PRO A 53 -12.27 -4.71 -1.76
N GLY A 54 -11.67 -4.42 -2.91
CA GLY A 54 -12.32 -4.48 -4.22
C GLY A 54 -11.29 -4.36 -5.34
N LYS A 55 -11.81 -4.40 -6.58
CA LYS A 55 -10.98 -4.30 -7.78
C LYS A 55 -10.33 -2.90 -7.88
N ASN A 56 -9.08 -2.89 -8.30
CA ASN A 56 -8.25 -1.71 -8.52
C ASN A 56 -7.97 -0.91 -7.24
N LEU A 57 -8.08 -1.54 -6.07
CA LEU A 57 -8.11 -0.85 -4.79
C LEU A 57 -7.29 -1.57 -3.72
N VAL A 58 -6.32 -0.86 -3.15
CA VAL A 58 -5.61 -1.26 -1.93
C VAL A 58 -5.82 -0.19 -0.85
N TRP A 59 -6.18 -0.66 0.33
CA TRP A 59 -6.27 0.15 1.55
C TRP A 59 -5.13 -0.20 2.50
N VAL A 60 -4.48 0.81 3.06
CA VAL A 60 -3.47 0.65 4.11
C VAL A 60 -3.96 1.32 5.39
N TYR A 61 -4.14 0.51 6.43
CA TYR A 61 -4.64 0.90 7.74
C TYR A 61 -3.51 0.98 8.76
N ALA A 62 -3.58 1.96 9.67
CA ALA A 62 -2.79 1.92 10.88
C ALA A 62 -3.32 0.81 11.81
N LEU A 63 -2.40 0.06 12.42
CA LEU A 63 -2.72 -0.90 13.47
C LEU A 63 -2.73 -0.20 14.85
N PRO A 64 -3.34 -0.79 15.89
CA PRO A 64 -3.29 -0.23 17.25
C PRO A 64 -1.87 -0.08 17.81
N THR A 65 -0.91 -0.82 17.27
CA THR A 65 0.52 -0.78 17.57
C THR A 65 1.27 0.34 16.84
N ALA A 66 0.59 1.12 16.02
CA ALA A 66 1.21 2.18 15.23
C ALA A 66 1.68 3.36 16.08
N THR A 67 2.78 3.96 15.64
CA THR A 67 3.33 5.18 16.24
C THR A 67 3.13 6.33 15.27
N ASP A 68 2.61 7.45 15.78
CA ASP A 68 2.49 8.69 15.00
C ASP A 68 3.87 9.16 14.52
N GLY A 69 3.95 9.64 13.28
CA GLY A 69 5.22 10.05 12.67
C GLY A 69 6.10 8.91 12.16
N ALA A 70 5.68 7.65 12.25
CA ALA A 70 6.45 6.53 11.70
C ALA A 70 6.52 6.58 10.16
N THR A 71 7.68 6.27 9.59
CA THR A 71 7.85 6.12 8.14
C THR A 71 7.33 4.76 7.69
N ILE A 72 6.37 4.77 6.78
CA ILE A 72 5.79 3.58 6.15
C ILE A 72 6.23 3.51 4.71
N THR A 73 6.67 2.33 4.26
CA THR A 73 6.88 2.01 2.85
C THR A 73 5.94 0.89 2.43
N VAL A 74 5.14 1.14 1.41
CA VAL A 74 4.25 0.18 0.75
C VAL A 74 4.86 -0.16 -0.60
N THR A 75 4.97 -1.46 -0.91
CA THR A 75 5.35 -1.94 -2.24
C THR A 75 4.26 -2.85 -2.78
N ILE A 76 3.80 -2.58 -4.00
CA ILE A 76 2.86 -3.43 -4.75
C ILE A 76 3.61 -3.97 -5.96
N SER A 77 3.63 -5.29 -6.12
CA SER A 77 4.32 -5.97 -7.21
C SER A 77 3.39 -6.98 -7.88
N PRO A 78 3.48 -7.19 -9.21
CA PRO A 78 2.80 -8.31 -9.86
C PRO A 78 3.20 -9.66 -9.27
N LYS A 79 2.30 -10.64 -9.31
CA LYS A 79 2.57 -12.05 -8.95
C LYS A 79 3.31 -12.80 -10.05
#